data_AF-A0AA48K7W8-F1
#
_entry.id   AF-A0AA48K7W8-F1
#
_cell.length_a   1.000
_cell.length_b   1.000
_cell.length_c   1.000
_cell.angle_alpha   90.00
_cell.angle_beta   90.00
_cell.angle_gamma   90.00
#
_symmetry.space_group_name_H-M   'P 1'
#
loop_
_entity.id
_entity.type
_entity.pdbx_description
1 polymer ?
#
loop_
_entity_poly.entity_id
_entity_poly.type
_entity_poly.pdbx_seq_one_letter_code
_entity_poly.pdbx_strand_id
1 'polypeptide(L)'
;MIRPRTFQSLGADSPVFFQGWHPFSTDALAAAFAGAGGVGVIRMPAFPDTEALVRRLAELRKGGQLGLDFRGVLGDFSTRVETAAQDLAAFVMHGSELLPERLEALRAWGLPRVVEVRDEAEALLAEAQGASALLAAEGEGLSERLRRMIRSTNLPCFAPAGAEGEGRSLLSEGAAGLQLKTPAMLREGAADFLASFRKRLAEVLGEPALEDLVDHPAPELPRLRIRNLDIPYPIIQGGMGIGVSWDRLAGNVAHCGCVGIVSAIGTGYRYPEDANSVQGRPLKAENLNSTPALKRILRSALDIADGRGAVGVNILCAINEYERVVRDSVEAGAQLIISGAGLPLALPEYVGDADVALVPIVSSARALKLICKTWQRKFNRLPDAVVLEGPESGGHQGFSLEQCADPAYSLDALLASVIEERDQWGDFPVIAAGGVWDRADIDRLMALGAGGVQMATRFIGTFECDAHQNFKGVILKADKDTIALHGSPVGMPARGVKTALHRRIAEGQAPRIRCISNCVSPCEHGKGAERVGYCIADSLGDAWGGDTESGLFFTGSNGWKLNELVHVRDLIGEITQDFGLTRLQV
;
A
#
# COMPACT_ATOMS: atom_id res chain seq x y z
N MET A 1 -7.76 -22.18 33.34
CA MET A 1 -6.66 -23.17 33.25
C MET A 1 -6.44 -23.45 31.78
N ILE A 2 -5.32 -22.98 31.22
CA ILE A 2 -5.06 -23.03 29.79
C ILE A 2 -4.88 -24.49 29.37
N ARG A 3 -5.53 -24.95 28.27
CA ARG A 3 -5.50 -26.35 27.83
C ARG A 3 -4.10 -26.70 27.27
N PRO A 4 -3.24 -27.47 27.98
CA PRO A 4 -1.86 -27.69 27.55
C PRO A 4 -1.73 -28.49 26.25
N ARG A 5 -2.72 -29.34 25.95
CA ARG A 5 -2.75 -30.20 24.75
C ARG A 5 -2.88 -29.42 23.43
N THR A 6 -3.38 -28.19 23.49
CA THR A 6 -3.52 -27.32 22.32
C THR A 6 -2.16 -26.92 21.75
N PHE A 7 -1.26 -26.39 22.57
CA PHE A 7 0.01 -25.84 22.08
C PHE A 7 0.98 -26.93 21.66
N GLN A 8 0.91 -28.09 22.31
CA GLN A 8 1.67 -29.27 21.91
C GLN A 8 1.40 -29.67 20.46
N SER A 9 0.17 -29.48 19.97
CA SER A 9 -0.16 -29.75 18.56
C SER A 9 0.48 -28.77 17.59
N LEU A 10 0.89 -27.58 18.05
CA LEU A 10 1.61 -26.56 17.28
C LEU A 10 3.12 -26.57 17.57
N GLY A 11 3.62 -27.49 18.40
CA GLY A 11 5.03 -27.54 18.79
C GLY A 11 5.45 -26.56 19.87
N ALA A 12 4.49 -26.02 20.64
CA ALA A 12 4.73 -25.00 21.66
C ALA A 12 4.34 -25.47 23.07
N ASP A 13 4.99 -24.90 24.08
CA ASP A 13 4.76 -25.15 25.50
C ASP A 13 4.17 -23.91 26.22
N SER A 14 4.10 -22.78 25.51
CA SER A 14 3.64 -21.48 25.99
C SER A 14 2.45 -20.99 25.16
N PRO A 15 1.43 -20.37 25.78
CA PRO A 15 0.27 -19.81 25.10
C PRO A 15 0.57 -18.45 24.44
N VAL A 16 1.77 -18.31 23.87
CA VAL A 16 2.28 -17.08 23.27
C VAL A 16 2.45 -17.33 21.79
N PHE A 17 1.73 -16.57 20.98
CA PHE A 17 1.75 -16.64 19.52
C PHE A 17 2.42 -15.39 18.96
N PHE A 18 3.31 -15.57 18.01
CA PHE A 18 4.04 -14.52 17.34
C PHE A 18 3.92 -14.67 15.83
N GLN A 19 3.32 -13.65 15.22
CA GLN A 19 3.16 -13.52 13.78
C GLN A 19 4.03 -12.40 13.20
N GLY A 20 4.78 -11.70 14.05
CA GLY A 20 5.48 -10.49 13.70
C GLY A 20 5.12 -9.33 14.62
N TRP A 21 6.15 -8.62 15.08
CA TRP A 21 6.09 -7.25 15.57
C TRP A 21 7.01 -6.47 14.72
N HIS A 22 6.55 -5.42 14.10
CA HIS A 22 7.35 -4.70 13.13
C HIS A 22 7.88 -3.47 13.92
N PRO A 23 9.21 -3.23 14.14
CA PRO A 23 10.47 -3.53 13.41
C PRO A 23 10.77 -5.01 13.35
N PHE A 24 10.67 -5.64 14.50
CA PHE A 24 11.35 -6.87 14.86
C PHE A 24 10.84 -8.14 14.16
N SER A 25 10.00 -8.04 13.13
CA SER A 25 9.27 -9.12 12.50
C SER A 25 10.19 -9.83 11.51
N THR A 26 11.22 -10.41 12.06
CA THR A 26 12.21 -11.22 11.35
C THR A 26 11.87 -12.69 11.53
N ASP A 27 12.25 -13.49 10.54
CA ASP A 27 12.18 -14.94 10.64
C ASP A 27 13.04 -15.48 11.81
N ALA A 28 14.12 -14.77 12.15
CA ALA A 28 14.95 -15.01 13.32
C ALA A 28 14.20 -14.76 14.64
N LEU A 29 13.42 -13.68 14.75
CA LEU A 29 12.61 -13.44 15.95
C LEU A 29 11.49 -14.48 16.05
N ALA A 30 10.85 -14.85 14.94
CA ALA A 30 9.89 -15.96 14.94
C ALA A 30 10.52 -17.27 15.44
N ALA A 31 11.75 -17.58 15.00
CA ALA A 31 12.51 -18.72 15.49
C ALA A 31 12.88 -18.60 16.98
N ALA A 32 13.21 -17.41 17.46
CA ALA A 32 13.49 -17.18 18.87
C ALA A 32 12.24 -17.37 19.75
N PHE A 33 11.08 -16.91 19.27
CA PHE A 33 9.79 -17.16 19.92
C PHE A 33 9.46 -18.65 19.99
N ALA A 34 9.68 -19.39 18.89
CA ALA A 34 9.53 -20.83 18.86
C ALA A 34 10.49 -21.52 19.86
N GLY A 35 11.76 -21.08 19.92
CA GLY A 35 12.75 -21.64 20.85
C GLY A 35 12.53 -21.31 22.31
N ALA A 36 11.84 -20.21 22.60
CA ALA A 36 11.34 -19.90 23.92
C ALA A 36 10.10 -20.73 24.32
N GLY A 37 9.71 -21.71 23.48
CA GLY A 37 8.54 -22.58 23.68
C GLY A 37 7.22 -21.92 23.30
N GLY A 38 7.23 -20.81 22.56
CA GLY A 38 6.04 -20.16 22.01
C GLY A 38 5.72 -20.67 20.60
N VAL A 39 4.74 -20.04 19.95
CA VAL A 39 4.37 -20.32 18.57
C VAL A 39 4.93 -19.21 17.69
N GLY A 40 5.94 -19.54 16.87
CA GLY A 40 6.52 -18.61 15.89
C GLY A 40 6.04 -18.91 14.48
N VAL A 41 5.67 -17.87 13.72
CA VAL A 41 5.21 -18.00 12.33
C VAL A 41 6.08 -17.18 11.38
N ILE A 42 6.42 -17.77 10.24
CA ILE A 42 7.16 -17.12 9.15
C ILE A 42 6.19 -16.76 8.03
N ARG A 43 6.17 -15.49 7.61
CA ARG A 43 5.36 -15.02 6.47
C ARG A 43 5.99 -15.44 5.15
N MET A 44 5.23 -16.16 4.33
CA MET A 44 5.70 -16.71 3.05
C MET A 44 6.01 -15.69 1.95
N PRO A 45 5.30 -14.54 1.81
CA PRO A 45 5.64 -13.53 0.80
C PRO A 45 7.06 -12.94 0.93
N ALA A 46 7.75 -13.18 2.04
CA ALA A 46 9.10 -12.67 2.28
C ALA A 46 10.21 -13.42 1.52
N PHE A 47 9.91 -14.51 0.79
CA PHE A 47 10.93 -15.35 0.15
C PHE A 47 10.89 -15.28 -1.38
N PRO A 48 12.02 -14.99 -2.04
CA PRO A 48 12.08 -14.81 -3.49
C PRO A 48 11.94 -16.13 -4.28
N ASP A 49 12.32 -17.26 -3.66
CA ASP A 49 12.19 -18.60 -4.25
C ASP A 49 12.15 -19.71 -3.17
N THR A 50 11.77 -20.92 -3.58
CA THR A 50 11.63 -22.10 -2.72
C THR A 50 12.96 -22.58 -2.12
N GLU A 51 14.07 -22.47 -2.85
CA GLU A 51 15.36 -23.00 -2.40
C GLU A 51 15.94 -22.13 -1.27
N ALA A 52 15.79 -20.81 -1.41
CA ALA A 52 16.06 -19.84 -0.35
C ALA A 52 15.19 -20.10 0.89
N LEU A 53 13.89 -20.36 0.69
CA LEU A 53 12.98 -20.71 1.78
C LEU A 53 13.41 -22.00 2.50
N VAL A 54 13.67 -23.08 1.78
CA VAL A 54 14.10 -24.37 2.36
C VAL A 54 15.38 -24.22 3.16
N ARG A 55 16.40 -23.58 2.56
CA ARG A 55 17.68 -23.30 3.26
C ARG A 55 17.43 -22.53 4.54
N ARG A 56 16.63 -21.47 4.47
CA ARG A 56 16.37 -20.61 5.60
C ARG A 56 15.55 -21.31 6.70
N LEU A 57 14.52 -22.06 6.34
CA LEU A 57 13.74 -22.85 7.31
C LEU A 57 14.60 -23.92 7.99
N ALA A 58 15.48 -24.59 7.25
CA ALA A 58 16.41 -25.57 7.81
C ALA A 58 17.40 -24.95 8.81
N GLU A 59 17.83 -23.70 8.58
CA GLU A 59 18.64 -22.94 9.53
C GLU A 59 17.85 -22.60 10.79
N LEU A 60 16.65 -22.03 10.64
CA LEU A 60 15.84 -21.47 11.72
C LEU A 60 15.24 -22.54 12.64
N ARG A 61 14.91 -23.72 12.10
CA ARG A 61 14.34 -24.84 12.88
C ARG A 61 15.26 -25.42 13.95
N LYS A 62 16.56 -25.11 13.91
CA LYS A 62 17.47 -25.45 15.01
C LYS A 62 17.03 -24.80 16.33
N GLY A 63 16.27 -23.70 16.26
CA GLY A 63 15.73 -22.99 17.40
C GLY A 63 14.37 -23.52 17.90
N GLY A 64 13.53 -24.15 17.09
CA GLY A 64 12.20 -24.60 17.50
C GLY A 64 11.25 -24.94 16.34
N GLN A 65 10.05 -25.41 16.67
CA GLN A 65 9.02 -25.75 15.68
C GLN A 65 8.31 -24.48 15.16
N LEU A 66 8.41 -24.25 13.85
CA LEU A 66 7.92 -23.03 13.18
C LEU A 66 6.71 -23.32 12.30
N GLY A 67 5.76 -22.39 12.31
CA GLY A 67 4.65 -22.38 11.35
C GLY A 67 4.90 -21.49 10.15
N LEU A 68 4.16 -21.74 9.07
CA LEU A 68 4.21 -20.92 7.85
C LEU A 68 2.88 -20.20 7.64
N ASP A 69 2.92 -18.87 7.46
CA ASP A 69 1.75 -18.06 7.14
C ASP A 69 1.58 -17.92 5.63
N PHE A 70 0.52 -18.52 5.10
CA PHE A 70 0.13 -18.50 3.70
C PHE A 70 -0.86 -17.39 3.36
N ARG A 71 -1.25 -16.54 4.33
CA ARG A 71 -2.08 -15.37 4.01
C ARG A 71 -1.31 -14.43 3.08
N GLY A 72 -1.99 -13.93 2.06
CA GLY A 72 -1.40 -13.09 1.03
C GLY A 72 -0.62 -13.85 -0.05
N VAL A 73 -0.40 -15.18 0.06
CA VAL A 73 0.28 -15.96 -0.97
C VAL A 73 -0.66 -16.23 -2.14
N LEU A 74 -0.46 -15.51 -3.25
CA LEU A 74 -1.29 -15.59 -4.45
C LEU A 74 -0.45 -15.84 -5.70
N GLY A 75 -0.40 -17.11 -6.13
CA GLY A 75 0.30 -17.59 -7.32
C GLY A 75 0.22 -19.11 -7.43
N ASP A 76 1.08 -19.69 -8.27
CA ASP A 76 1.30 -21.14 -8.31
C ASP A 76 1.66 -21.60 -6.89
N PHE A 77 0.74 -22.35 -6.27
CA PHE A 77 1.04 -23.22 -5.13
C PHE A 77 1.91 -24.35 -5.68
N SER A 78 3.06 -23.99 -6.26
CA SER A 78 3.86 -24.92 -7.05
C SER A 78 4.19 -26.07 -6.12
N THR A 79 4.17 -27.29 -6.65
CA THR A 79 4.45 -28.56 -5.93
C THR A 79 5.72 -28.50 -5.07
N ARG A 80 6.59 -27.50 -5.32
CA ARG A 80 7.86 -27.23 -4.66
C ARG A 80 7.72 -26.48 -3.33
N VAL A 81 6.85 -25.47 -3.22
CA VAL A 81 6.53 -24.81 -1.93
C VAL A 81 5.82 -25.79 -1.00
N GLU A 82 4.99 -26.65 -1.58
CA GLU A 82 4.30 -27.74 -0.87
C GLU A 82 5.30 -28.73 -0.25
N THR A 83 6.34 -29.11 -1.01
CA THR A 83 7.38 -30.03 -0.52
C THR A 83 8.20 -29.40 0.61
N ALA A 84 8.59 -28.13 0.46
CA ALA A 84 9.33 -27.40 1.49
C ALA A 84 8.53 -27.28 2.81
N ALA A 85 7.22 -26.98 2.71
CA ALA A 85 6.34 -26.84 3.86
C ALA A 85 6.05 -28.17 4.56
N GLN A 86 5.87 -29.27 3.83
CA GLN A 86 5.61 -30.59 4.41
C GLN A 86 6.75 -31.08 5.31
N ASP A 87 8.00 -30.93 4.86
CA ASP A 87 9.15 -31.41 5.62
C ASP A 87 9.60 -30.39 6.68
N LEU A 88 9.38 -29.09 6.43
CA LEU A 88 9.95 -27.99 7.20
C LEU A 88 8.96 -27.10 7.98
N ALA A 89 7.66 -27.36 7.98
CA ALA A 89 6.69 -26.65 8.83
C ALA A 89 6.09 -27.55 9.92
N ALA A 90 5.85 -26.98 11.11
CA ALA A 90 5.17 -27.69 12.20
C ALA A 90 3.65 -27.56 12.11
N PHE A 91 3.18 -26.45 11.53
CA PHE A 91 1.79 -26.18 11.22
C PHE A 91 1.75 -25.15 10.08
N VAL A 92 0.58 -24.98 9.50
CA VAL A 92 0.33 -23.95 8.49
C VAL A 92 -0.73 -22.98 9.00
N MET A 93 -0.61 -21.73 8.58
CA MET A 93 -1.56 -20.68 8.88
C MET A 93 -2.14 -20.10 7.60
N HIS A 94 -3.45 -19.86 7.57
CA HIS A 94 -4.14 -19.24 6.44
C HIS A 94 -5.39 -18.47 6.92
N GLY A 95 -6.00 -17.69 6.03
CA GLY A 95 -7.29 -17.04 6.29
C GLY A 95 -8.47 -17.99 6.07
N SER A 96 -9.64 -17.65 6.61
CA SER A 96 -10.89 -18.41 6.45
C SER A 96 -11.32 -18.61 4.99
N GLU A 97 -10.97 -17.67 4.11
CA GLU A 97 -11.26 -17.72 2.68
C GLU A 97 -10.12 -18.41 1.92
N LEU A 98 -10.25 -19.72 1.68
CA LEU A 98 -9.31 -20.51 0.89
C LEU A 98 -10.03 -21.25 -0.23
N LEU A 99 -9.46 -21.26 -1.44
CA LEU A 99 -9.99 -22.02 -2.56
C LEU A 99 -10.04 -23.53 -2.24
N PRO A 100 -11.08 -24.28 -2.64
CA PRO A 100 -11.24 -25.70 -2.31
C PRO A 100 -10.02 -26.56 -2.65
N GLU A 101 -9.41 -26.35 -3.82
CA GLU A 101 -8.23 -27.08 -4.29
C GLU A 101 -7.03 -26.88 -3.34
N ARG A 102 -6.82 -25.65 -2.86
CA ARG A 102 -5.76 -25.34 -1.89
C ARG A 102 -6.06 -25.94 -0.52
N LEU A 103 -7.33 -25.95 -0.12
CA LEU A 103 -7.76 -26.61 1.11
C LEU A 103 -7.48 -28.10 1.07
N GLU A 104 -7.76 -28.77 -0.06
CA GLU A 104 -7.45 -30.18 -0.26
C GLU A 104 -5.94 -30.44 -0.25
N ALA A 105 -5.14 -29.58 -0.89
CA ALA A 105 -3.68 -29.67 -0.83
C ALA A 105 -3.15 -29.56 0.61
N LEU A 106 -3.57 -28.55 1.37
CA LEU A 106 -3.17 -28.39 2.77
C LEU A 106 -3.60 -29.57 3.64
N ARG A 107 -4.78 -30.16 3.39
CA ARG A 107 -5.25 -31.37 4.08
C ARG A 107 -4.37 -32.58 3.77
N ALA A 108 -3.92 -32.71 2.53
CA ALA A 108 -3.05 -33.82 2.12
C ALA A 108 -1.70 -33.79 2.84
N TRP A 109 -1.24 -32.63 3.32
CA TRP A 109 0.03 -32.49 4.04
C TRP A 109 -0.04 -33.05 5.46
N GLY A 110 -1.24 -33.21 6.02
CA GLY A 110 -1.43 -33.74 7.38
C GLY A 110 -0.91 -32.82 8.49
N LEU A 111 -0.54 -31.57 8.17
CA LEU A 111 -0.08 -30.60 9.16
C LEU A 111 -1.27 -29.96 9.90
N PRO A 112 -1.11 -29.63 11.21
CA PRO A 112 -2.06 -28.80 11.92
C PRO A 112 -2.29 -27.47 11.20
N ARG A 113 -3.53 -26.97 11.25
CA ARG A 113 -3.91 -25.72 10.59
C ARG A 113 -4.40 -24.69 11.61
N VAL A 114 -3.80 -23.50 11.56
CA VAL A 114 -4.25 -22.32 12.30
C VAL A 114 -4.99 -21.42 11.32
N VAL A 115 -6.26 -21.13 11.59
CA VAL A 115 -7.08 -20.32 10.68
C VAL A 115 -7.38 -18.98 11.30
N GLU A 116 -7.02 -17.89 10.63
CA GLU A 116 -7.47 -16.56 11.03
C GLU A 116 -8.94 -16.37 10.66
N VAL A 117 -9.73 -15.94 11.64
CA VAL A 117 -11.18 -15.81 11.54
C VAL A 117 -11.64 -14.46 12.08
N ARG A 118 -12.59 -13.85 11.38
CA ARG A 118 -13.17 -12.55 11.75
C ARG A 118 -14.39 -12.69 12.64
N ASP A 119 -15.12 -13.79 12.54
CA ASP A 119 -16.37 -13.98 13.26
C ASP A 119 -16.69 -15.45 13.55
N GLU A 120 -17.84 -15.66 14.17
CA GLU A 120 -18.36 -16.97 14.53
C GLU A 120 -18.63 -17.88 13.33
N ALA A 121 -19.09 -17.32 12.20
CA ALA A 121 -19.39 -18.11 11.02
C ALA A 121 -18.11 -18.67 10.39
N GLU A 122 -17.07 -17.86 10.32
CA GLU A 122 -15.74 -18.29 9.85
C GLU A 122 -15.10 -19.30 10.80
N ALA A 123 -15.27 -19.15 12.11
CA ALA A 123 -14.79 -20.10 13.11
C ALA A 123 -15.43 -21.48 12.96
N LEU A 124 -16.75 -21.54 12.80
CA LEU A 124 -17.49 -22.78 12.55
C LEU A 124 -17.09 -23.43 11.23
N LEU A 125 -16.90 -22.62 10.18
CA LEU A 125 -16.42 -23.12 8.88
C LEU A 125 -15.02 -23.72 9.00
N ALA A 126 -14.11 -23.03 9.69
CA ALA A 126 -12.74 -23.51 9.90
C ALA A 126 -12.72 -24.84 10.66
N GLU A 127 -13.54 -24.99 11.72
CA GLU A 127 -13.69 -26.25 12.45
C GLU A 127 -14.26 -27.37 11.58
N ALA A 128 -15.34 -27.10 10.85
CA ALA A 128 -15.93 -28.06 9.91
C ALA A 128 -14.94 -28.50 8.82
N GLN A 129 -14.00 -27.61 8.47
CA GLN A 129 -12.94 -27.90 7.52
C GLN A 129 -11.73 -28.64 8.13
N GLY A 130 -11.70 -28.86 9.45
CA GLY A 130 -10.63 -29.56 10.15
C GLY A 130 -9.46 -28.66 10.55
N ALA A 131 -9.74 -27.42 10.97
CA ALA A 131 -8.73 -26.58 11.60
C ALA A 131 -8.31 -27.16 12.96
N SER A 132 -7.08 -26.88 13.38
CA SER A 132 -6.53 -27.32 14.67
C SER A 132 -6.56 -26.21 15.71
N ALA A 133 -6.51 -24.95 15.27
CA ALA A 133 -6.65 -23.76 16.11
C ALA A 133 -7.20 -22.59 15.29
N LEU A 134 -7.69 -21.58 16.01
CA LEU A 134 -8.19 -20.33 15.45
C LEU A 134 -7.31 -19.17 15.91
N LEU A 135 -7.14 -18.17 15.06
CA LEU A 135 -6.61 -16.86 15.44
C LEU A 135 -7.70 -15.81 15.19
N ALA A 136 -8.11 -15.09 16.22
CA ALA A 136 -9.09 -14.02 16.06
C ALA A 136 -8.47 -12.82 15.34
N ALA A 137 -9.11 -12.33 14.28
CA ALA A 137 -8.68 -11.11 13.59
C ALA A 137 -8.98 -9.88 14.46
N GLU A 138 -8.06 -8.90 14.42
CA GLU A 138 -8.26 -7.58 15.05
C GLU A 138 -9.51 -6.88 14.49
N GLY A 139 -10.01 -5.92 15.26
CA GLY A 139 -11.16 -5.10 14.89
C GLY A 139 -12.12 -4.90 16.07
N GLU A 140 -13.08 -4.00 15.88
CA GLU A 140 -14.05 -3.64 16.91
C GLU A 140 -14.79 -4.86 17.49
N GLY A 141 -15.11 -4.76 18.78
CA GLY A 141 -15.84 -5.81 19.49
C GLY A 141 -15.10 -7.14 19.63
N LEU A 142 -13.76 -7.16 19.53
CA LEU A 142 -12.94 -8.38 19.62
C LEU A 142 -13.33 -9.30 20.78
N SER A 143 -13.48 -8.78 21.99
CA SER A 143 -13.90 -9.55 23.18
C SER A 143 -15.24 -10.27 22.97
N GLU A 144 -16.25 -9.58 22.43
CA GLU A 144 -17.55 -10.18 22.19
C GLU A 144 -17.48 -11.25 21.09
N ARG A 145 -16.80 -10.95 19.98
CA ARG A 145 -16.58 -11.90 18.88
C ARG A 145 -15.86 -13.15 19.38
N LEU A 146 -14.79 -12.99 20.17
CA LEU A 146 -14.01 -14.05 20.76
C LEU A 146 -14.88 -14.98 21.64
N ARG A 147 -15.71 -14.41 22.51
CA ARG A 147 -16.62 -15.20 23.36
C ARG A 147 -17.65 -16.01 22.57
N ARG A 148 -18.08 -15.52 21.41
CA ARG A 148 -18.97 -16.27 20.52
C ARG A 148 -18.22 -17.41 19.85
N MET A 149 -17.05 -17.15 19.27
CA MET A 149 -16.21 -18.17 18.64
C MET A 149 -15.83 -19.33 19.59
N ILE A 150 -15.45 -19.00 20.83
CA ILE A 150 -15.09 -20.00 21.86
C ILE A 150 -16.30 -20.84 22.28
N ARG A 151 -17.50 -20.25 22.33
CA ARG A 151 -18.72 -20.98 22.71
C ARG A 151 -19.21 -21.91 21.60
N SER A 152 -18.97 -21.52 20.34
CA SER A 152 -19.52 -22.21 19.18
C SER A 152 -18.56 -23.25 18.58
N THR A 153 -17.28 -23.25 18.97
CA THR A 153 -16.28 -24.21 18.49
C THR A 153 -15.60 -24.95 19.63
N ASN A 154 -15.07 -26.15 19.37
CA ASN A 154 -14.21 -26.86 20.32
C ASN A 154 -12.72 -26.52 20.15
N LEU A 155 -12.42 -25.66 19.17
CA LEU A 155 -11.07 -25.29 18.83
C LEU A 155 -10.48 -24.28 19.82
N PRO A 156 -9.18 -24.38 20.10
CA PRO A 156 -8.47 -23.33 20.80
C PRO A 156 -8.40 -22.06 19.94
N CYS A 157 -8.74 -20.92 20.54
CA CYS A 157 -8.71 -19.63 19.87
C CYS A 157 -7.65 -18.73 20.52
N PHE A 158 -6.68 -18.29 19.72
CA PHE A 158 -5.71 -17.25 20.09
C PHE A 158 -6.32 -15.87 19.84
N ALA A 159 -6.02 -14.92 20.70
CA ALA A 159 -6.53 -13.55 20.57
C ALA A 159 -5.36 -12.54 20.49
N PRO A 160 -5.44 -11.54 19.59
CA PRO A 160 -4.46 -10.47 19.53
C PRO A 160 -4.59 -9.58 20.77
N ALA A 161 -3.45 -9.23 21.36
CA ALA A 161 -3.38 -8.28 22.47
C ALA A 161 -2.20 -7.33 22.24
N GLY A 162 -2.43 -6.03 22.46
CA GLY A 162 -1.40 -5.01 22.43
C GLY A 162 -0.91 -4.59 23.81
N ALA A 163 -1.71 -4.87 24.85
CA ALA A 163 -1.44 -4.50 26.23
C ALA A 163 -1.78 -5.63 27.22
N GLU A 164 -1.12 -5.62 28.39
CA GLU A 164 -1.35 -6.65 29.41
C GLU A 164 -2.78 -6.72 29.94
N GLY A 165 -3.40 -5.57 30.20
CA GLY A 165 -4.76 -5.51 30.73
C GLY A 165 -5.77 -6.15 29.77
N GLU A 166 -5.63 -5.85 28.48
CA GLU A 166 -6.38 -6.48 27.40
C GLU A 166 -6.12 -8.00 27.35
N GLY A 167 -4.85 -8.42 27.34
CA GLY A 167 -4.48 -9.82 27.33
C GLY A 167 -5.05 -10.63 28.51
N ARG A 168 -5.00 -10.06 29.73
CA ARG A 168 -5.62 -10.67 30.92
C ARG A 168 -7.14 -10.80 30.75
N SER A 169 -7.79 -9.77 30.21
CA SER A 169 -9.23 -9.82 29.92
C SER A 169 -9.53 -10.95 28.93
N LEU A 170 -8.84 -11.02 27.80
CA LEU A 170 -9.08 -12.02 26.75
C LEU A 170 -8.84 -13.45 27.26
N LEU A 171 -7.81 -13.68 28.08
CA LEU A 171 -7.59 -14.98 28.73
C LEU A 171 -8.70 -15.33 29.73
N SER A 172 -9.20 -14.36 30.50
CA SER A 172 -10.34 -14.57 31.41
C SER A 172 -11.63 -14.89 30.67
N GLU A 173 -11.76 -14.41 29.44
CA GLU A 173 -12.87 -14.69 28.52
C GLU A 173 -12.76 -16.05 27.82
N GLY A 174 -11.63 -16.75 28.02
CA GLY A 174 -11.43 -18.12 27.54
C GLY A 174 -10.48 -18.26 26.36
N ALA A 175 -9.76 -17.20 25.96
CA ALA A 175 -8.70 -17.33 24.96
C ALA A 175 -7.74 -18.46 25.35
N ALA A 176 -7.38 -19.29 24.38
CA ALA A 176 -6.38 -20.33 24.59
C ALA A 176 -5.01 -19.69 24.78
N GLY A 177 -4.67 -18.68 23.99
CA GLY A 177 -3.43 -17.95 24.14
C GLY A 177 -3.50 -16.56 23.54
N LEU A 178 -2.40 -15.83 23.64
CA LEU A 178 -2.30 -14.47 23.13
C LEU A 178 -1.38 -14.42 21.92
N GLN A 179 -1.86 -13.81 20.84
CA GLN A 179 -0.98 -13.24 19.83
C GLN A 179 -0.49 -11.90 20.37
N LEU A 180 0.80 -11.83 20.71
CA LEU A 180 1.36 -10.56 21.16
C LEU A 180 1.49 -9.64 19.96
N LYS A 181 1.09 -8.38 20.11
CA LYS A 181 1.16 -7.38 19.03
C LYS A 181 2.24 -6.34 19.24
N THR A 182 2.77 -6.24 20.46
CA THR A 182 3.84 -5.32 20.80
C THR A 182 4.90 -5.99 21.69
N PRO A 183 6.17 -5.58 21.59
CA PRO A 183 7.22 -5.99 22.54
C PRO A 183 6.94 -5.56 23.97
N ALA A 184 6.17 -4.49 24.17
CA ALA A 184 5.83 -3.97 25.49
C ALA A 184 5.11 -4.99 26.39
N MET A 185 4.46 -5.99 25.79
CA MET A 185 3.86 -7.12 26.53
C MET A 185 4.88 -8.04 27.22
N LEU A 186 6.17 -7.91 26.90
CA LEU A 186 7.28 -8.64 27.54
C LEU A 186 8.08 -7.79 28.54
N ARG A 187 7.56 -6.62 28.97
CA ARG A 187 8.18 -5.85 30.07
C ARG A 187 8.14 -6.63 31.39
N GLU A 188 9.07 -6.29 32.29
CA GLU A 188 9.07 -6.86 33.65
C GLU A 188 7.74 -6.58 34.37
N GLY A 189 7.25 -7.56 35.14
CA GLY A 189 5.97 -7.47 35.87
C GLY A 189 4.75 -8.05 35.14
N ALA A 190 4.96 -8.63 33.95
CA ALA A 190 3.92 -9.31 33.19
C ALA A 190 3.32 -10.52 33.93
N ALA A 191 2.11 -10.93 33.53
CA ALA A 191 1.44 -12.11 34.08
C ALA A 191 2.36 -13.35 34.10
N ASP A 192 2.21 -14.24 35.08
CA ASP A 192 3.15 -15.35 35.36
C ASP A 192 3.61 -16.14 34.12
N PHE A 193 2.71 -16.37 33.15
CA PHE A 193 3.04 -17.09 31.92
C PHE A 193 3.93 -16.27 30.97
N LEU A 194 3.72 -14.95 30.86
CA LEU A 194 4.56 -14.04 30.07
C LEU A 194 5.91 -13.82 30.73
N ALA A 195 5.96 -13.71 32.06
CA ALA A 195 7.23 -13.64 32.78
C ALA A 195 8.08 -14.90 32.56
N SER A 196 7.45 -16.08 32.64
CA SER A 196 8.11 -17.37 32.35
C SER A 196 8.58 -17.45 30.89
N PHE A 197 7.77 -16.98 29.94
CA PHE A 197 8.12 -16.95 28.53
C PHE A 197 9.25 -15.97 28.22
N ARG A 198 9.20 -14.74 28.77
CA ARG A 198 10.25 -13.72 28.66
C ARG A 198 11.60 -14.27 29.09
N LYS A 199 11.66 -14.98 30.23
CA LYS A 199 12.89 -15.60 30.70
C LYS A 199 13.50 -16.57 29.68
N ARG A 200 12.66 -17.45 29.10
CA ARG A 200 13.12 -18.36 28.04
C ARG A 200 13.53 -17.61 26.77
N LEU A 201 12.83 -16.53 26.42
CA LEU A 201 13.19 -15.70 25.28
C LEU A 201 14.53 -14.99 25.49
N ALA A 202 14.82 -14.54 26.72
CA ALA A 202 16.12 -13.98 27.09
C ALA A 202 17.25 -15.00 26.99
N GLU A 203 16.99 -16.27 27.33
CA GLU A 203 17.96 -17.37 27.15
C GLU A 203 18.28 -17.62 25.67
N VAL A 204 17.34 -17.31 24.75
CA VAL A 204 17.52 -17.48 23.30
C VAL A 204 18.14 -16.24 22.63
N LEU A 205 17.65 -15.03 22.93
CA LEU A 205 18.10 -13.77 22.30
C LEU A 205 19.31 -13.14 23.00
N GLY A 206 19.50 -13.45 24.29
CA GLY A 206 20.36 -12.68 25.20
C GLY A 206 19.62 -11.49 25.81
N GLU A 207 19.85 -11.24 27.10
CA GLU A 207 19.19 -10.16 27.85
C GLU A 207 19.34 -8.78 27.17
N PRO A 208 20.52 -8.34 26.70
CA PRO A 208 20.66 -7.01 26.09
C PRO A 208 19.81 -6.83 24.83
N ALA A 209 19.68 -7.87 24.00
CA ALA A 209 18.89 -7.82 22.79
C ALA A 209 17.38 -7.85 23.09
N LEU A 210 16.98 -8.55 24.17
CA LEU A 210 15.60 -8.54 24.63
C LEU A 210 15.21 -7.19 25.25
N GLU A 211 16.08 -6.56 26.03
CA GLU A 211 15.79 -5.22 26.57
C GLU A 211 15.70 -4.18 25.45
N ASP A 212 16.61 -4.20 24.48
CA ASP A 212 16.54 -3.30 23.31
C ASP A 212 15.22 -3.47 22.55
N LEU A 213 14.80 -4.73 22.33
CA LEU A 213 13.52 -5.09 21.72
C LEU A 213 12.30 -4.53 22.50
N VAL A 214 12.37 -4.51 23.83
CA VAL A 214 11.25 -4.17 24.73
C VAL A 214 11.18 -2.67 25.09
N ASP A 215 12.33 -2.03 25.22
CA ASP A 215 12.48 -0.64 25.64
C ASP A 215 12.51 0.34 24.46
N HIS A 216 12.90 -0.13 23.28
CA HIS A 216 12.91 0.66 22.05
C HIS A 216 11.96 0.07 20.99
N PRO A 217 10.63 0.01 21.25
CA PRO A 217 9.70 -0.47 20.25
C PRO A 217 9.81 0.39 18.96
N ALA A 218 9.37 -0.16 17.82
CA ALA A 218 9.23 0.65 16.60
C ALA A 218 8.63 2.01 16.89
N PRO A 219 9.13 3.07 16.23
CA PRO A 219 8.35 4.27 16.10
C PRO A 219 7.04 3.92 15.41
N GLU A 220 5.91 4.19 16.06
CA GLU A 220 4.64 4.26 15.35
C GLU A 220 4.72 5.40 14.32
N LEU A 221 4.23 5.16 13.12
CA LEU A 221 4.10 6.24 12.14
C LEU A 221 3.15 7.30 12.72
N PRO A 222 3.52 8.60 12.69
CA PRO A 222 2.66 9.63 13.24
C PRO A 222 1.40 9.79 12.39
N ARG A 223 0.31 10.19 13.03
CA ARG A 223 -0.93 10.55 12.32
C ARG A 223 -0.68 11.76 11.43
N LEU A 224 -1.29 11.76 10.24
CA LEU A 224 -1.22 12.87 9.31
C LEU A 224 -2.46 13.76 9.46
N ARG A 225 -2.24 15.04 9.77
CA ARG A 225 -3.29 16.04 9.84
C ARG A 225 -3.25 16.96 8.64
N ILE A 226 -4.32 17.00 7.87
CA ILE A 226 -4.50 17.93 6.75
C ILE A 226 -5.81 18.67 6.98
N ARG A 227 -5.75 19.95 7.31
CA ARG A 227 -6.92 20.76 7.66
C ARG A 227 -7.72 20.11 8.82
N ASN A 228 -8.91 19.59 8.55
CA ASN A 228 -9.81 18.91 9.48
C ASN A 228 -9.72 17.38 9.39
N LEU A 229 -8.91 16.83 8.47
CA LEU A 229 -8.71 15.41 8.29
C LEU A 229 -7.62 14.93 9.25
N ASP A 230 -7.92 13.89 10.03
CA ASP A 230 -6.99 13.23 10.95
C ASP A 230 -6.81 11.78 10.51
N ILE A 231 -5.75 11.55 9.73
CA ILE A 231 -5.50 10.29 9.03
C ILE A 231 -4.62 9.39 9.91
N PRO A 232 -5.04 8.13 10.18
CA PRO A 232 -4.27 7.19 11.00
C PRO A 232 -2.83 6.99 10.55
N TYR A 233 -2.59 6.81 9.26
CA TYR A 233 -1.26 6.61 8.71
C TYR A 233 -0.86 7.76 7.79
N PRO A 234 0.40 8.22 7.81
CA PRO A 234 0.87 9.35 7.03
C PRO A 234 1.20 8.94 5.59
N ILE A 235 0.29 8.20 4.97
CA ILE A 235 0.43 7.59 3.66
C ILE A 235 -0.70 8.06 2.77
N ILE A 236 -0.32 8.61 1.62
CA ILE A 236 -1.23 8.99 0.54
C ILE A 236 -0.95 8.07 -0.65
N GLN A 237 -1.97 7.36 -1.14
CA GLN A 237 -1.86 6.70 -2.44
C GLN A 237 -1.91 7.76 -3.54
N GLY A 238 -0.89 7.86 -4.40
CA GLY A 238 -0.81 8.89 -5.44
C GLY A 238 -1.78 8.64 -6.59
N GLY A 239 -2.49 9.67 -7.06
CA GLY A 239 -3.51 9.55 -8.11
C GLY A 239 -2.92 9.26 -9.50
N MET A 240 -3.19 8.07 -10.03
CA MET A 240 -2.65 7.55 -11.28
C MET A 240 -3.73 7.49 -12.38
N GLY A 241 -3.62 8.37 -13.37
CA GLY A 241 -4.44 8.35 -14.57
C GLY A 241 -3.76 7.60 -15.73
N ILE A 242 -4.49 7.07 -16.70
CA ILE A 242 -5.96 6.93 -16.77
C ILE A 242 -6.34 5.59 -16.17
N GLY A 243 -7.26 5.58 -15.20
CA GLY A 243 -7.89 4.35 -14.71
C GLY A 243 -7.07 3.41 -13.85
N VAL A 244 -5.87 3.81 -13.42
CA VAL A 244 -5.05 2.99 -12.52
C VAL A 244 -5.50 3.17 -11.06
N SER A 245 -5.98 4.36 -10.68
CA SER A 245 -6.56 4.61 -9.35
C SER A 245 -7.92 5.30 -9.41
N TRP A 246 -8.99 4.50 -9.37
CA TRP A 246 -10.36 4.96 -9.21
C TRP A 246 -10.93 4.42 -7.89
N ASP A 247 -12.19 4.03 -7.89
CA ASP A 247 -12.98 3.79 -6.69
C ASP A 247 -12.49 2.60 -5.89
N ARG A 248 -12.12 1.50 -6.56
CA ARG A 248 -11.66 0.30 -5.86
C ARG A 248 -10.35 0.56 -5.15
N LEU A 249 -9.35 1.12 -5.83
CA LEU A 249 -8.06 1.37 -5.21
C LEU A 249 -8.15 2.46 -4.14
N ALA A 250 -8.66 3.63 -4.50
CA ALA A 250 -8.72 4.77 -3.59
C ALA A 250 -9.58 4.45 -2.35
N GLY A 251 -10.75 3.84 -2.56
CA GLY A 251 -11.64 3.46 -1.47
C GLY A 251 -11.00 2.46 -0.50
N ASN A 252 -10.35 1.41 -0.99
CA ASN A 252 -9.71 0.41 -0.12
C ASN A 252 -8.48 0.98 0.61
N VAL A 253 -7.72 1.89 0.00
CA VAL A 253 -6.62 2.58 0.70
C VAL A 253 -7.16 3.42 1.84
N ALA A 254 -8.23 4.19 1.59
CA ALA A 254 -8.88 4.98 2.62
C ALA A 254 -9.50 4.11 3.73
N HIS A 255 -10.10 2.98 3.38
CA HIS A 255 -10.65 2.02 4.35
C HIS A 255 -9.58 1.49 5.32
N CYS A 256 -8.33 1.39 4.87
CA CYS A 256 -7.20 0.97 5.68
C CYS A 256 -6.54 2.11 6.49
N GLY A 257 -7.18 3.28 6.61
CA GLY A 257 -6.69 4.38 7.46
C GLY A 257 -5.66 5.30 6.80
N CYS A 258 -5.61 5.32 5.48
CA CYS A 258 -4.72 6.18 4.68
C CYS A 258 -5.54 7.22 3.89
N VAL A 259 -4.88 7.98 3.01
CA VAL A 259 -5.57 8.82 2.02
C VAL A 259 -5.59 8.11 0.66
N GLY A 260 -6.78 7.80 0.16
CA GLY A 260 -6.99 7.26 -1.19
C GLY A 260 -7.27 8.37 -2.20
N ILE A 261 -6.67 8.30 -3.38
CA ILE A 261 -6.78 9.37 -4.38
C ILE A 261 -7.34 8.83 -5.70
N VAL A 262 -8.54 9.31 -6.04
CA VAL A 262 -9.20 9.09 -7.32
C VAL A 262 -8.52 9.97 -8.38
N SER A 263 -8.15 9.39 -9.51
CA SER A 263 -7.67 10.15 -10.67
C SER A 263 -8.85 10.72 -11.46
N ALA A 264 -8.93 12.05 -11.58
CA ALA A 264 -10.03 12.70 -12.31
C ALA A 264 -9.90 12.61 -13.84
N ILE A 265 -8.71 12.29 -14.35
CA ILE A 265 -8.50 12.22 -15.79
C ILE A 265 -8.96 10.87 -16.35
N GLY A 266 -9.76 10.92 -17.42
CA GLY A 266 -10.18 9.73 -18.16
C GLY A 266 -11.33 8.96 -17.52
N THR A 267 -12.10 9.54 -16.60
CA THR A 267 -13.27 8.90 -15.97
C THR A 267 -14.30 8.39 -16.98
N GLY A 268 -14.39 8.99 -18.17
CA GLY A 268 -15.27 8.53 -19.24
C GLY A 268 -14.95 7.15 -19.81
N TYR A 269 -13.76 6.61 -19.55
CA TYR A 269 -13.44 5.22 -19.89
C TYR A 269 -14.12 4.22 -18.95
N ARG A 270 -14.40 4.60 -17.70
CA ARG A 270 -14.91 3.69 -16.66
C ARG A 270 -16.37 3.30 -16.88
N TYR A 271 -17.19 4.28 -17.26
CA TYR A 271 -18.62 4.14 -17.50
C TYR A 271 -18.94 4.67 -18.91
N PRO A 272 -18.82 3.83 -19.95
CA PRO A 272 -19.03 4.25 -21.34
C PRO A 272 -20.44 4.81 -21.60
N GLU A 273 -21.44 4.43 -20.80
CA GLU A 273 -22.78 5.00 -20.86
C GLU A 273 -22.85 6.48 -20.45
N ASP A 274 -21.86 6.94 -19.68
CA ASP A 274 -21.74 8.30 -19.16
C ASP A 274 -20.83 9.19 -20.04
N ALA A 275 -20.38 8.69 -21.20
CA ALA A 275 -19.45 9.40 -22.07
C ALA A 275 -19.64 9.06 -23.56
N ASN A 276 -19.84 10.08 -24.40
CA ASN A 276 -19.83 9.87 -25.84
C ASN A 276 -18.44 9.47 -26.32
N SER A 277 -18.37 8.38 -27.08
CA SER A 277 -17.10 7.81 -27.55
C SER A 277 -17.11 7.56 -29.05
N VAL A 278 -15.94 7.69 -29.67
CA VAL A 278 -15.69 7.39 -31.08
C VAL A 278 -14.51 6.43 -31.13
N GLN A 279 -14.68 5.29 -31.80
CA GLN A 279 -13.65 4.24 -31.91
C GLN A 279 -13.13 3.77 -30.54
N GLY A 280 -14.02 3.68 -29.54
CA GLY A 280 -13.65 3.27 -28.17
C GLY A 280 -12.90 4.34 -27.36
N ARG A 281 -12.81 5.58 -27.86
CA ARG A 281 -12.18 6.71 -27.16
C ARG A 281 -13.21 7.79 -26.81
N PRO A 282 -13.23 8.33 -25.58
CA PRO A 282 -14.10 9.45 -25.24
C PRO A 282 -13.84 10.67 -26.13
N LEU A 283 -14.89 11.22 -26.71
CA LEU A 283 -14.85 12.32 -27.66
C LEU A 283 -14.74 13.67 -26.92
N LYS A 284 -13.69 14.45 -27.15
CA LYS A 284 -13.40 15.72 -26.45
C LYS A 284 -13.22 15.58 -24.93
N ALA A 285 -12.79 16.68 -24.31
CA ALA A 285 -12.41 16.73 -22.90
C ALA A 285 -13.59 16.49 -21.95
N GLU A 286 -14.79 16.94 -22.32
CA GLU A 286 -16.02 16.73 -21.55
C GLU A 286 -16.40 15.26 -21.38
N ASN A 287 -16.21 14.43 -22.41
CA ASN A 287 -16.49 13.00 -22.30
C ASN A 287 -15.29 12.25 -21.71
N LEU A 288 -14.04 12.69 -21.97
CA LEU A 288 -12.86 12.09 -21.33
C LEU A 288 -12.93 12.22 -19.80
N ASN A 289 -13.20 13.42 -19.31
CA ASN A 289 -13.34 13.75 -17.90
C ASN A 289 -14.83 13.93 -17.59
N SER A 290 -15.60 12.86 -17.80
CA SER A 290 -17.06 12.85 -17.66
C SER A 290 -17.47 13.13 -16.21
N THR A 291 -18.29 14.17 -16.04
CA THR A 291 -18.88 14.59 -14.76
C THR A 291 -19.72 13.49 -14.09
N PRO A 292 -20.70 12.84 -14.77
CA PRO A 292 -21.47 11.77 -14.15
C PRO A 292 -20.58 10.58 -13.74
N ALA A 293 -19.61 10.21 -14.57
CA ALA A 293 -18.67 9.15 -14.25
C ALA A 293 -17.80 9.50 -13.03
N LEU A 294 -17.23 10.71 -12.98
CA LEU A 294 -16.45 11.20 -11.84
C LEU A 294 -17.27 11.17 -10.54
N LYS A 295 -18.51 11.66 -10.57
CA LYS A 295 -19.42 11.66 -9.41
C LYS A 295 -19.72 10.23 -8.92
N ARG A 296 -19.90 9.26 -9.83
CA ARG A 296 -20.11 7.84 -9.48
C ARG A 296 -18.86 7.22 -8.87
N ILE A 297 -17.69 7.42 -9.48
CA ILE A 297 -16.42 6.91 -8.98
C ILE A 297 -16.15 7.45 -7.57
N LEU A 298 -16.28 8.77 -7.36
CA LEU A 298 -15.95 9.35 -6.07
C LEU A 298 -16.90 8.89 -4.96
N ARG A 299 -18.20 8.79 -5.24
CA ARG A 299 -19.18 8.25 -4.27
C ARG A 299 -18.87 6.80 -3.91
N SER A 300 -18.61 5.96 -4.90
CA SER A 300 -18.20 4.56 -4.69
C SER A 300 -16.93 4.47 -3.83
N ALA A 301 -15.94 5.32 -4.08
CA ALA A 301 -14.71 5.37 -3.28
C ALA A 301 -14.98 5.77 -1.82
N LEU A 302 -15.82 6.77 -1.59
CA LEU A 302 -16.24 7.21 -0.26
C LEU A 302 -17.02 6.13 0.48
N ASP A 303 -17.91 5.41 -0.21
CA ASP A 303 -18.69 4.31 0.35
C ASP A 303 -17.78 3.15 0.80
N ILE A 304 -16.79 2.79 -0.03
CA ILE A 304 -15.78 1.76 0.32
C ILE A 304 -14.93 2.21 1.51
N ALA A 305 -14.56 3.49 1.56
CA ALA A 305 -13.71 4.04 2.61
C ALA A 305 -14.33 3.95 4.01
N ASP A 306 -15.66 3.95 4.12
CA ASP A 306 -16.41 3.75 5.38
C ASP A 306 -15.95 4.72 6.50
N GLY A 307 -15.52 5.94 6.12
CA GLY A 307 -15.05 6.97 7.05
C GLY A 307 -13.75 6.65 7.82
N ARG A 308 -13.04 5.56 7.49
CA ARG A 308 -11.82 5.12 8.20
C ARG A 308 -10.56 5.90 7.83
N GLY A 309 -10.60 6.55 6.67
CA GLY A 309 -9.56 7.43 6.13
C GLY A 309 -10.19 8.55 5.31
N ALA A 310 -9.46 9.08 4.34
CA ALA A 310 -9.98 10.15 3.47
C ALA A 310 -9.87 9.79 2.00
N VAL A 311 -10.85 10.26 1.22
CA VAL A 311 -10.85 10.14 -0.24
C VAL A 311 -10.69 11.51 -0.88
N GLY A 312 -9.65 11.63 -1.69
CA GLY A 312 -9.32 12.82 -2.46
C GLY A 312 -9.38 12.60 -3.96
N VAL A 313 -9.14 13.68 -4.70
CA VAL A 313 -9.10 13.67 -6.16
C VAL A 313 -7.80 14.31 -6.64
N ASN A 314 -7.09 13.64 -7.57
CA ASN A 314 -5.97 14.22 -8.30
C ASN A 314 -6.46 14.85 -9.61
N ILE A 315 -6.16 16.13 -9.80
CA ILE A 315 -6.55 16.92 -10.98
C ILE A 315 -5.32 17.61 -11.54
N LEU A 316 -4.96 17.33 -12.81
CA LEU A 316 -3.80 17.96 -13.44
C LEU A 316 -4.18 19.36 -13.94
N CYS A 317 -3.41 20.40 -13.61
CA CYS A 317 -3.63 21.76 -14.12
C CYS A 317 -3.61 21.81 -15.65
N ALA A 318 -2.92 20.87 -16.29
CA ALA A 318 -2.77 20.77 -17.74
C ALA A 318 -4.01 20.24 -18.47
N ILE A 319 -4.99 19.63 -17.79
CA ILE A 319 -6.19 19.12 -18.47
C ILE A 319 -7.01 20.26 -19.05
N ASN A 320 -7.65 20.01 -20.19
CA ASN A 320 -8.75 20.85 -20.61
C ASN A 320 -9.92 20.67 -19.63
N GLU A 321 -10.66 21.75 -19.37
CA GLU A 321 -11.79 21.79 -18.42
C GLU A 321 -11.38 21.67 -16.93
N TYR A 322 -10.16 22.08 -16.58
CA TYR A 322 -9.63 22.03 -15.21
C TYR A 322 -10.60 22.63 -14.16
N GLU A 323 -11.10 23.85 -14.39
CA GLU A 323 -12.05 24.50 -13.47
C GLU A 323 -13.32 23.65 -13.26
N ARG A 324 -13.93 23.17 -14.36
CA ARG A 324 -15.14 22.36 -14.30
C ARG A 324 -14.90 21.08 -13.49
N VAL A 325 -13.80 20.39 -13.76
CA VAL A 325 -13.44 19.14 -13.06
C VAL A 325 -13.19 19.39 -11.57
N VAL A 326 -12.58 20.53 -11.19
CA VAL A 326 -12.46 20.93 -9.79
C VAL A 326 -13.84 21.10 -9.14
N ARG A 327 -14.74 21.87 -9.77
CA ARG A 327 -16.09 22.11 -9.25
C ARG A 327 -16.90 20.81 -9.14
N ASP A 328 -16.83 19.96 -10.16
CA ASP A 328 -17.47 18.65 -10.17
C ASP A 328 -16.97 17.75 -9.03
N SER A 329 -15.67 17.81 -8.71
CA SER A 329 -15.06 17.04 -7.62
C SER A 329 -15.53 17.53 -6.25
N VAL A 330 -15.65 18.85 -6.07
CA VAL A 330 -16.21 19.45 -4.85
C VAL A 330 -17.67 19.03 -4.68
N GLU A 331 -18.49 19.17 -5.72
CA GLU A 331 -19.90 18.74 -5.70
C GLU A 331 -20.08 17.24 -5.45
N ALA A 332 -19.10 16.43 -5.86
CA ALA A 332 -19.09 14.99 -5.66
C ALA A 332 -18.72 14.56 -4.22
N GLY A 333 -18.22 15.49 -3.40
CA GLY A 333 -17.83 15.24 -2.01
C GLY A 333 -16.35 14.93 -1.78
N ALA A 334 -15.45 15.38 -2.67
CA ALA A 334 -14.01 15.24 -2.45
C ALA A 334 -13.58 15.88 -1.12
N GLN A 335 -12.87 15.14 -0.27
CA GLN A 335 -12.37 15.68 1.01
C GLN A 335 -11.07 16.47 0.84
N LEU A 336 -10.31 16.15 -0.21
CA LEU A 336 -9.13 16.90 -0.62
C LEU A 336 -8.95 16.89 -2.15
N ILE A 337 -8.31 17.94 -2.66
CA ILE A 337 -7.90 18.06 -4.06
C ILE A 337 -6.39 18.18 -4.11
N ILE A 338 -5.76 17.20 -4.76
CA ILE A 338 -4.34 17.23 -5.12
C ILE A 338 -4.21 17.77 -6.54
N SER A 339 -3.38 18.78 -6.76
CA SER A 339 -3.23 19.37 -8.10
C SER A 339 -1.78 19.61 -8.49
N GLY A 340 -1.36 19.01 -9.60
CA GLY A 340 -0.01 19.08 -10.17
C GLY A 340 0.02 19.37 -11.67
N ALA A 341 1.12 19.00 -12.35
CA ALA A 341 1.35 19.23 -13.78
C ALA A 341 1.11 20.68 -14.23
N GLY A 342 1.58 21.63 -13.41
CA GLY A 342 1.36 23.06 -13.54
C GLY A 342 1.17 23.70 -12.16
N LEU A 343 1.10 25.03 -12.11
CA LEU A 343 0.87 25.75 -10.85
C LEU A 343 -0.63 26.00 -10.64
N PRO A 344 -1.26 25.46 -9.58
CA PRO A 344 -2.70 25.62 -9.33
C PRO A 344 -3.06 26.99 -8.74
N LEU A 345 -2.67 28.08 -9.41
CA LEU A 345 -2.78 29.44 -8.88
C LEU A 345 -4.23 29.91 -8.67
N ALA A 346 -5.20 29.35 -9.39
CA ALA A 346 -6.63 29.66 -9.31
C ALA A 346 -7.45 28.60 -8.55
N LEU A 347 -6.82 27.53 -8.03
CA LEU A 347 -7.54 26.45 -7.36
C LEU A 347 -8.41 26.93 -6.18
N PRO A 348 -7.97 27.83 -5.29
CA PRO A 348 -8.83 28.34 -4.22
C PRO A 348 -10.09 29.05 -4.72
N GLU A 349 -10.02 29.73 -5.87
CA GLU A 349 -11.17 30.41 -6.48
C GLU A 349 -12.23 29.43 -6.96
N TYR A 350 -11.79 28.32 -7.56
CA TYR A 350 -12.70 27.29 -8.08
C TYR A 350 -13.40 26.50 -6.97
N VAL A 351 -12.72 26.32 -5.83
CA VAL A 351 -13.24 25.61 -4.66
C VAL A 351 -14.13 26.51 -3.80
N GLY A 352 -13.83 27.82 -3.74
CA GLY A 352 -14.54 28.76 -2.89
C GLY A 352 -14.43 28.40 -1.40
N ASP A 353 -15.54 28.52 -0.68
CA ASP A 353 -15.61 28.27 0.76
C ASP A 353 -15.93 26.81 1.12
N ALA A 354 -15.93 25.90 0.14
CA ALA A 354 -16.18 24.48 0.40
C ALA A 354 -15.14 23.90 1.36
N ASP A 355 -15.59 23.00 2.24
CA ASP A 355 -14.73 22.34 3.23
C ASP A 355 -13.91 21.21 2.60
N VAL A 356 -12.97 21.61 1.74
CA VAL A 356 -12.08 20.73 0.97
C VAL A 356 -10.65 21.18 1.18
N ALA A 357 -9.77 20.23 1.54
CA ALA A 357 -8.35 20.51 1.68
C ALA A 357 -7.66 20.67 0.32
N LEU A 358 -6.81 21.68 0.16
CA LEU A 358 -6.11 21.98 -1.09
C LEU A 358 -4.63 21.67 -0.98
N VAL A 359 -4.17 20.74 -1.81
CA VAL A 359 -2.84 20.15 -1.75
C VAL A 359 -2.12 20.30 -3.10
N PRO A 360 -1.41 21.40 -3.36
CA PRO A 360 -0.60 21.53 -4.56
C PRO A 360 0.55 20.52 -4.58
N ILE A 361 0.91 20.04 -5.78
CA ILE A 361 2.17 19.34 -6.03
C ILE A 361 3.23 20.35 -6.47
N VAL A 362 4.41 20.29 -5.88
CA VAL A 362 5.58 21.13 -6.21
C VAL A 362 6.82 20.27 -6.46
N SER A 363 7.75 20.79 -7.25
CA SER A 363 9.07 20.20 -7.49
C SER A 363 10.21 21.01 -6.89
N SER A 364 9.93 22.14 -6.22
CA SER A 364 10.93 23.03 -5.62
C SER A 364 10.35 24.04 -4.62
N ALA A 365 11.20 24.55 -3.74
CA ALA A 365 10.89 25.67 -2.85
C ALA A 365 10.38 26.91 -3.60
N ARG A 366 10.93 27.20 -4.78
CA ARG A 366 10.48 28.32 -5.63
C ARG A 366 9.02 28.19 -6.05
N ALA A 367 8.58 26.98 -6.43
CA ALA A 367 7.20 26.74 -6.81
C ALA A 367 6.26 26.91 -5.60
N LEU A 368 6.64 26.36 -4.44
CA LEU A 368 5.89 26.53 -3.20
C LEU A 368 5.72 28.01 -2.83
N LYS A 369 6.82 28.77 -2.82
CA LYS A 369 6.82 30.22 -2.55
C LYS A 369 5.81 30.97 -3.42
N LEU A 370 5.78 30.67 -4.71
CA LEU A 370 4.90 31.34 -5.67
C LEU A 370 3.43 31.02 -5.41
N ILE A 371 3.12 29.76 -5.07
CA ILE A 371 1.76 29.33 -4.70
C ILE A 371 1.32 30.02 -3.42
N CYS A 372 2.08 29.92 -2.33
CA CYS A 372 1.76 30.55 -1.05
C CYS A 372 1.57 32.06 -1.18
N LYS A 373 2.51 32.75 -1.84
CA LYS A 373 2.42 34.20 -2.09
C LYS A 373 1.16 34.57 -2.87
N THR A 374 0.80 33.79 -3.88
CA THR A 374 -0.36 34.07 -4.73
C THR A 374 -1.66 33.83 -3.98
N TRP A 375 -1.76 32.68 -3.30
CA TRP A 375 -2.97 32.31 -2.57
C TRP A 375 -3.21 33.21 -1.37
N GLN A 376 -2.17 33.55 -0.60
CA GLN A 376 -2.26 34.49 0.51
C GLN A 376 -2.75 35.87 0.03
N ARG A 377 -2.17 36.38 -1.06
CA ARG A 377 -2.51 37.71 -1.58
C ARG A 377 -3.92 37.78 -2.18
N LYS A 378 -4.33 36.76 -2.94
CA LYS A 378 -5.59 36.80 -3.70
C LYS A 378 -6.80 36.27 -2.92
N PHE A 379 -6.57 35.30 -2.04
CA PHE A 379 -7.64 34.52 -1.41
C PHE A 379 -7.52 34.45 0.11
N ASN A 380 -6.49 35.08 0.71
CA ASN A 380 -6.19 34.97 2.13
C ASN A 380 -6.15 33.51 2.62
N ARG A 381 -5.59 32.62 1.80
CA ARG A 381 -5.53 31.18 2.02
C ARG A 381 -4.11 30.67 1.76
N LEU A 382 -3.70 29.66 2.51
CA LEU A 382 -2.48 28.90 2.28
C LEU A 382 -2.82 27.44 1.91
N PRO A 383 -1.88 26.68 1.33
CA PRO A 383 -2.03 25.24 1.19
C PRO A 383 -2.38 24.55 2.51
N ASP A 384 -3.26 23.56 2.46
CA ASP A 384 -3.61 22.74 3.64
C ASP A 384 -2.57 21.61 3.86
N ALA A 385 -1.85 21.25 2.79
CA ALA A 385 -0.64 20.42 2.74
C ALA A 385 0.07 20.70 1.41
N VAL A 386 1.27 20.18 1.20
CA VAL A 386 1.95 20.21 -0.11
C VAL A 386 2.55 18.85 -0.43
N VAL A 387 2.43 18.37 -1.66
CA VAL A 387 3.19 17.20 -2.12
C VAL A 387 4.47 17.69 -2.79
N LEU A 388 5.63 17.29 -2.27
CA LEU A 388 6.90 17.42 -2.95
C LEU A 388 7.16 16.17 -3.78
N GLU A 389 7.16 16.31 -5.10
CA GLU A 389 7.47 15.21 -6.01
C GLU A 389 8.92 15.29 -6.52
N GLY A 390 9.70 14.24 -6.26
CA GLY A 390 11.06 14.04 -6.77
C GLY A 390 11.14 13.27 -8.09
N PRO A 391 12.32 13.22 -8.73
CA PRO A 391 12.51 12.72 -10.10
C PRO A 391 12.42 11.19 -10.26
N GLU A 392 12.22 10.46 -9.16
CA GLU A 392 12.01 9.00 -9.15
C GLU A 392 10.53 8.60 -9.30
N SER A 393 9.63 9.59 -9.44
CA SER A 393 8.20 9.38 -9.68
C SER A 393 7.94 8.65 -11.01
N GLY A 394 6.72 8.12 -11.15
CA GLY A 394 6.25 7.49 -12.38
C GLY A 394 5.50 8.46 -13.27
N GLY A 395 5.44 8.18 -14.57
CA GLY A 395 4.77 9.05 -15.52
C GLY A 395 5.51 10.37 -15.73
N HIS A 396 4.76 11.43 -16.05
CA HIS A 396 5.33 12.72 -16.43
C HIS A 396 6.19 13.33 -15.31
N GLN A 397 7.39 13.79 -15.67
CA GLN A 397 8.36 14.34 -14.73
C GLN A 397 8.28 15.87 -14.67
N GLY A 398 8.32 16.42 -13.47
CA GLY A 398 8.51 17.86 -13.21
C GLY A 398 9.95 18.37 -13.42
N PHE A 399 10.81 17.56 -14.06
CA PHE A 399 12.25 17.74 -14.19
C PHE A 399 12.70 17.41 -15.62
N SER A 400 13.77 18.06 -16.10
CA SER A 400 14.43 17.67 -17.36
C SER A 400 15.15 16.32 -17.23
N LEU A 401 15.59 15.73 -18.35
CA LEU A 401 16.35 14.48 -18.32
C LEU A 401 17.63 14.60 -17.48
N GLU A 402 18.31 15.75 -17.60
CA GLU A 402 19.54 16.05 -16.86
C GLU A 402 19.24 16.18 -15.36
N GLN A 403 18.18 16.90 -15.00
CA GLN A 403 17.76 17.06 -13.61
C GLN A 403 17.34 15.71 -13.00
N CYS A 404 16.68 14.83 -13.76
CA CYS A 404 16.32 13.50 -13.28
C CYS A 404 17.55 12.62 -12.91
N ALA A 405 18.71 12.90 -13.49
CA ALA A 405 19.95 12.16 -13.23
C ALA A 405 20.86 12.86 -12.20
N ASP A 406 20.55 14.09 -11.81
CA ASP A 406 21.38 14.91 -10.94
C ASP A 406 21.00 14.69 -9.46
N PRO A 407 21.92 14.21 -8.60
CA PRO A 407 21.67 14.01 -7.18
C PRO A 407 21.22 15.26 -6.43
N ALA A 408 21.51 16.46 -6.93
CA ALA A 408 21.03 17.72 -6.36
C ALA A 408 19.50 17.86 -6.40
N TYR A 409 18.83 17.09 -7.27
CA TYR A 409 17.38 17.00 -7.38
C TYR A 409 16.81 15.72 -6.74
N SER A 410 17.62 14.96 -6.00
CA SER A 410 17.10 13.85 -5.20
C SER A 410 16.02 14.33 -4.23
N LEU A 411 15.07 13.45 -3.90
CA LEU A 411 13.96 13.80 -3.01
C LEU A 411 14.48 14.35 -1.66
N ASP A 412 15.52 13.73 -1.11
CA ASP A 412 16.17 14.13 0.14
C ASP A 412 16.74 15.54 0.07
N ALA A 413 17.44 15.87 -1.03
CA ALA A 413 18.03 17.19 -1.23
C ALA A 413 16.95 18.27 -1.39
N LEU A 414 15.85 17.95 -2.09
CA LEU A 414 14.75 18.88 -2.31
C LEU A 414 13.92 19.12 -1.03
N LEU A 415 13.71 18.07 -0.22
CA LEU A 415 12.83 18.09 0.95
C LEU A 415 13.19 19.18 1.95
N ALA A 416 14.48 19.28 2.33
CA ALA A 416 14.95 20.28 3.28
C ALA A 416 14.63 21.71 2.80
N SER A 417 14.90 22.02 1.52
CA SER A 417 14.64 23.35 0.95
C SER A 417 13.15 23.71 0.91
N VAL A 418 12.29 22.71 0.70
CA VAL A 418 10.83 22.90 0.63
C VAL A 418 10.26 23.09 2.03
N ILE A 419 10.76 22.35 3.03
CA ILE A 419 10.41 22.56 4.44
C ILE A 419 10.83 23.95 4.89
N GLU A 420 12.07 24.38 4.61
CA GLU A 420 12.55 25.71 4.97
C GLU A 420 11.68 26.84 4.37
N GLU A 421 11.27 26.70 3.10
CA GLU A 421 10.35 27.67 2.51
C GLU A 421 8.93 27.55 3.09
N ARG A 422 8.43 26.34 3.38
CA ARG A 422 7.12 26.12 4.05
C ARG A 422 7.06 26.84 5.39
N ASP A 423 8.12 26.77 6.19
CA ASP A 423 8.21 27.36 7.53
C ASP A 423 8.11 28.90 7.51
N GLN A 424 8.32 29.55 6.35
CA GLN A 424 8.11 30.99 6.17
C GLN A 424 6.62 31.38 6.10
N TRP A 425 5.72 30.42 5.90
CA TRP A 425 4.30 30.65 5.67
C TRP A 425 3.40 30.07 6.76
N GLY A 426 3.77 28.91 7.32
CA GLY A 426 2.98 28.22 8.35
C GLY A 426 3.51 26.82 8.64
N ASP A 427 2.68 25.95 9.20
CA ASP A 427 3.07 24.59 9.61
C ASP A 427 2.19 23.49 8.95
N PHE A 428 1.79 23.70 7.69
CA PHE A 428 1.12 22.63 6.93
C PHE A 428 2.11 21.53 6.54
N PRO A 429 1.68 20.25 6.46
CA PRO A 429 2.59 19.14 6.23
C PRO A 429 3.14 19.13 4.79
N VAL A 430 4.41 18.75 4.67
CA VAL A 430 5.08 18.44 3.40
C VAL A 430 5.05 16.93 3.20
N ILE A 431 4.38 16.47 2.15
CA ILE A 431 4.23 15.05 1.79
C ILE A 431 5.27 14.71 0.73
N ALA A 432 6.22 13.83 1.06
CA ALA A 432 7.31 13.46 0.16
C ALA A 432 6.88 12.37 -0.84
N ALA A 433 7.19 12.54 -2.13
CA ALA A 433 6.76 11.64 -3.19
C ALA A 433 7.87 11.37 -4.20
N GLY A 434 7.88 10.15 -4.77
CA GLY A 434 8.88 9.69 -5.74
C GLY A 434 9.89 8.74 -5.08
N GLY A 435 10.04 7.53 -5.65
CA GLY A 435 10.98 6.53 -5.14
C GLY A 435 10.53 5.77 -3.87
N VAL A 436 9.56 6.26 -3.10
CA VAL A 436 9.08 5.59 -1.87
C VAL A 436 8.50 4.20 -2.15
N TRP A 437 9.08 3.16 -1.56
CA TRP A 437 8.69 1.78 -1.83
C TRP A 437 8.23 1.00 -0.60
N ASP A 438 9.01 1.07 0.48
CA ASP A 438 8.80 0.30 1.70
C ASP A 438 8.86 1.19 2.95
N ARG A 439 8.70 0.57 4.11
CA ARG A 439 8.73 1.24 5.39
C ARG A 439 10.04 1.97 5.70
N ALA A 440 11.18 1.45 5.26
CA ALA A 440 12.47 2.11 5.51
C ALA A 440 12.56 3.43 4.75
N ASP A 441 12.01 3.50 3.54
CA ASP A 441 11.86 4.77 2.82
C ASP A 441 10.95 5.76 3.56
N ILE A 442 9.85 5.27 4.14
CA ILE A 442 8.92 6.10 4.93
C ILE A 442 9.66 6.66 6.15
N ASP A 443 10.25 5.82 6.99
CA ASP A 443 10.94 6.26 8.21
C ASP A 443 12.07 7.25 7.91
N ARG A 444 12.85 6.99 6.86
CA ARG A 444 13.90 7.90 6.40
C ARG A 444 13.34 9.28 6.04
N LEU A 445 12.24 9.35 5.30
CA LEU A 445 11.62 10.62 4.92
C LEU A 445 10.95 11.33 6.10
N MET A 446 10.32 10.59 7.01
CA MET A 446 9.79 11.14 8.26
C MET A 446 10.90 11.72 9.13
N ALA A 447 12.05 11.04 9.24
CA ALA A 447 13.22 11.54 9.97
C ALA A 447 13.84 12.81 9.35
N LEU A 448 13.67 13.00 8.04
CA LEU A 448 14.04 14.23 7.32
C LEU A 448 12.99 15.35 7.46
N GLY A 449 11.91 15.13 8.21
CA GLY A 449 10.89 16.13 8.51
C GLY A 449 9.69 16.14 7.57
N ALA A 450 9.50 15.12 6.74
CA ALA A 450 8.25 14.97 6.00
C ALA A 450 7.07 14.77 6.97
N GLY A 451 5.93 15.37 6.65
CA GLY A 451 4.67 15.13 7.38
C GLY A 451 3.97 13.83 6.95
N GLY A 452 4.42 13.24 5.85
CA GLY A 452 3.96 11.95 5.33
C GLY A 452 4.58 11.65 3.97
N VAL A 453 4.15 10.55 3.36
CA VAL A 453 4.61 10.11 2.04
C VAL A 453 3.46 9.94 1.06
N GLN A 454 3.75 10.13 -0.23
CA GLN A 454 2.87 9.73 -1.31
C GLN A 454 3.50 8.61 -2.13
N MET A 455 2.80 7.48 -2.22
CA MET A 455 3.24 6.27 -2.90
C MET A 455 2.27 5.93 -4.03
N ALA A 456 2.77 5.66 -5.23
CA ALA A 456 1.92 5.38 -6.39
C ALA A 456 2.20 3.99 -6.96
N THR A 457 3.40 3.79 -7.52
CA THR A 457 3.79 2.55 -8.19
C THR A 457 3.63 1.30 -7.33
N ARG A 458 3.92 1.37 -6.02
CA ARG A 458 3.72 0.24 -5.10
C ARG A 458 2.26 -0.24 -5.08
N PHE A 459 1.30 0.69 -5.17
CA PHE A 459 -0.14 0.39 -5.17
C PHE A 459 -0.67 -0.14 -6.51
N ILE A 460 0.09 -0.02 -7.61
CA ILE A 460 -0.29 -0.65 -8.89
C ILE A 460 -0.35 -2.18 -8.73
N GLY A 461 0.57 -2.73 -7.93
CA GLY A 461 0.66 -4.15 -7.63
C GLY A 461 -0.37 -4.66 -6.64
N THR A 462 -1.56 -4.06 -6.60
CA THR A 462 -2.64 -4.51 -5.72
C THR A 462 -3.80 -5.11 -6.51
N PHE A 463 -4.57 -6.01 -5.90
CA PHE A 463 -5.80 -6.54 -6.54
C PHE A 463 -6.86 -5.46 -6.73
N GLU A 464 -6.86 -4.45 -5.87
CA GLU A 464 -7.78 -3.32 -5.85
C GLU A 464 -7.46 -2.26 -6.90
N CYS A 465 -6.24 -2.23 -7.45
CA CYS A 465 -5.89 -1.39 -8.59
C CYS A 465 -6.85 -1.62 -9.77
N ASP A 466 -7.40 -0.52 -10.31
CA ASP A 466 -8.52 -0.51 -11.27
C ASP A 466 -8.11 -0.85 -12.71
N ALA A 467 -6.80 -0.92 -12.99
CA ALA A 467 -6.29 -1.30 -14.30
C ALA A 467 -6.45 -2.81 -14.58
N HIS A 468 -6.59 -3.15 -15.86
CA HIS A 468 -6.69 -4.54 -16.31
C HIS A 468 -5.48 -5.39 -15.85
N GLN A 469 -5.69 -6.69 -15.65
CA GLN A 469 -4.66 -7.61 -15.16
C GLN A 469 -3.39 -7.60 -16.04
N ASN A 470 -3.54 -7.43 -17.36
CA ASN A 470 -2.42 -7.30 -18.28
C ASN A 470 -1.54 -6.08 -17.97
N PHE A 471 -2.11 -4.96 -17.52
CA PHE A 471 -1.33 -3.78 -17.10
C PHE A 471 -0.39 -4.14 -15.97
N LYS A 472 -0.93 -4.78 -14.94
CA LYS A 472 -0.17 -5.25 -13.78
C LYS A 472 0.86 -6.28 -14.22
N GLY A 473 0.49 -7.19 -15.12
CA GLY A 473 1.37 -8.21 -15.71
C GLY A 473 2.54 -7.65 -16.50
N VAL A 474 2.41 -6.48 -17.15
CA VAL A 474 3.54 -5.80 -17.82
C VAL A 474 4.54 -5.28 -16.80
N ILE A 475 4.07 -4.69 -15.70
CA ILE A 475 4.95 -4.15 -14.65
C ILE A 475 5.61 -5.28 -13.85
N LEU A 476 4.89 -6.37 -13.56
CA LEU A 476 5.44 -7.58 -12.89
C LEU A 476 6.56 -8.25 -13.68
N LYS A 477 6.56 -8.12 -15.01
CA LYS A 477 7.59 -8.66 -15.90
C LYS A 477 8.70 -7.65 -16.21
N ALA A 478 8.63 -6.45 -15.65
CA ALA A 478 9.58 -5.40 -15.95
C ALA A 478 10.88 -5.62 -15.15
N ASP A 479 12.01 -5.71 -15.85
CA ASP A 479 13.32 -5.65 -15.23
C ASP A 479 13.77 -4.20 -15.04
N LYS A 480 14.77 -3.99 -14.18
CA LYS A 480 15.34 -2.66 -13.90
C LYS A 480 15.72 -1.90 -15.18
N ASP A 481 16.30 -2.58 -16.17
CA ASP A 481 16.75 -1.99 -17.43
C ASP A 481 15.60 -1.66 -18.40
N THR A 482 14.39 -2.18 -18.15
CA THR A 482 13.21 -1.88 -18.96
C THR A 482 12.50 -0.61 -18.48
N ILE A 483 12.78 -0.14 -17.27
CA ILE A 483 12.23 1.12 -16.74
C ILE A 483 13.07 2.28 -17.25
N ALA A 484 12.46 3.13 -18.06
CA ALA A 484 13.15 4.20 -18.76
C ALA A 484 12.37 5.51 -18.75
N LEU A 485 13.10 6.59 -19.00
CA LEU A 485 12.54 7.90 -19.33
C LEU A 485 12.33 7.98 -20.84
N HIS A 486 11.17 8.47 -21.24
CA HIS A 486 10.75 8.64 -22.62
C HIS A 486 10.27 10.07 -22.87
N GLY A 487 10.30 10.51 -24.13
CA GLY A 487 9.66 11.77 -24.50
C GLY A 487 8.15 11.72 -24.28
N SER A 488 7.55 12.82 -23.81
CA SER A 488 6.10 12.96 -23.68
C SER A 488 5.53 14.03 -24.61
N PRO A 489 4.23 13.94 -24.98
CA PRO A 489 3.58 14.92 -25.87
C PRO A 489 3.64 16.38 -25.39
N VAL A 490 3.96 16.62 -24.13
CA VAL A 490 4.02 17.95 -23.51
C VAL A 490 5.45 18.46 -23.31
N GLY A 491 6.45 17.75 -23.85
CA GLY A 491 7.84 18.23 -23.92
C GLY A 491 8.75 17.92 -22.73
N MET A 492 8.22 17.37 -21.63
CA MET A 492 9.06 16.84 -20.54
C MET A 492 9.17 15.32 -20.60
N PRO A 493 10.12 14.70 -19.89
CA PRO A 493 10.22 13.26 -19.78
C PRO A 493 9.00 12.63 -19.11
N ALA A 494 8.75 11.35 -19.43
CA ALA A 494 7.84 10.49 -18.69
C ALA A 494 8.48 9.14 -18.41
N ARG A 495 8.29 8.61 -17.20
CA ARG A 495 8.86 7.33 -16.76
C ARG A 495 7.87 6.18 -16.88
N GLY A 496 8.29 5.10 -17.53
CA GLY A 496 7.46 3.90 -17.69
C GLY A 496 8.27 2.68 -18.13
N VAL A 497 7.57 1.57 -18.32
CA VAL A 497 8.14 0.34 -18.88
C VAL A 497 8.29 0.49 -20.39
N LYS A 498 9.46 0.15 -20.92
CA LYS A 498 9.72 0.08 -22.36
C LYS A 498 8.99 -1.12 -22.96
N THR A 499 7.92 -0.85 -23.71
CA THR A 499 7.03 -1.85 -24.33
C THR A 499 7.11 -1.89 -25.86
N ALA A 500 6.26 -2.72 -26.48
CA ALA A 500 6.09 -2.79 -27.93
C ALA A 500 5.78 -1.43 -28.58
N LEU A 501 4.97 -0.58 -27.92
CA LEU A 501 4.69 0.79 -28.36
C LEU A 501 5.98 1.56 -28.67
N HIS A 502 6.94 1.55 -27.75
CA HIS A 502 8.20 2.27 -27.87
C HIS A 502 9.06 1.75 -29.03
N ARG A 503 9.09 0.42 -29.24
CA ARG A 503 9.78 -0.18 -30.39
C ARG A 503 9.13 0.24 -31.71
N ARG A 504 7.79 0.18 -31.78
CA ARG A 504 7.03 0.57 -32.97
C ARG A 504 7.20 2.04 -33.31
N ILE A 505 7.29 2.92 -32.31
CA ILE A 505 7.63 4.34 -32.53
C ILE A 505 9.02 4.46 -33.17
N ALA A 506 10.02 3.78 -32.61
CA ALA A 506 11.40 3.82 -33.12
C ALA A 506 11.50 3.26 -34.56
N GLU A 507 10.68 2.28 -34.91
CA GLU A 507 10.62 1.66 -36.23
C GLU A 507 9.69 2.39 -37.23
N GLY A 508 9.01 3.46 -36.82
CA GLY A 508 8.05 4.18 -37.66
C GLY A 508 6.75 3.40 -37.94
N GLN A 509 6.42 2.42 -37.12
CA GLN A 509 5.26 1.52 -37.23
C GLN A 509 4.17 1.80 -36.16
N ALA A 510 4.29 2.92 -35.43
CA ALA A 510 3.28 3.35 -34.47
C ALA A 510 1.95 3.68 -35.17
N PRO A 511 0.79 3.44 -34.53
CA PRO A 511 -0.50 3.79 -35.08
C PRO A 511 -0.61 5.28 -35.44
N ARG A 512 -1.39 5.59 -36.48
CA ARG A 512 -1.66 6.98 -36.85
C ARG A 512 -2.37 7.70 -35.70
N ILE A 513 -1.81 8.82 -35.30
CA ILE A 513 -2.31 9.64 -34.19
C ILE A 513 -3.55 10.43 -34.63
N ARG A 514 -4.56 10.44 -33.76
CA ARG A 514 -5.78 11.25 -33.90
C ARG A 514 -6.11 11.84 -32.54
N CYS A 515 -6.21 13.16 -32.43
CA CYS A 515 -6.61 13.79 -31.18
C CYS A 515 -8.14 13.69 -31.00
N ILE A 516 -8.62 12.60 -30.41
CA ILE A 516 -10.06 12.38 -30.18
C ILE A 516 -10.53 13.09 -28.90
N SER A 517 -9.79 12.90 -27.81
CA SER A 517 -10.22 13.30 -26.47
C SER A 517 -9.81 14.71 -26.08
N ASN A 518 -8.91 15.37 -26.83
CA ASN A 518 -8.40 16.71 -26.49
C ASN A 518 -8.03 16.83 -24.99
N CYS A 519 -7.17 15.92 -24.50
CA CYS A 519 -6.99 15.68 -23.07
C CYS A 519 -6.32 16.82 -22.31
N VAL A 520 -5.18 17.32 -22.82
CA VAL A 520 -4.35 18.32 -22.15
C VAL A 520 -3.98 19.45 -23.10
N SER A 521 -4.03 20.69 -22.61
CA SER A 521 -3.75 21.88 -23.41
C SER A 521 -2.30 21.96 -23.95
N PRO A 522 -1.24 21.55 -23.22
CA PRO A 522 0.13 21.66 -23.72
C PRO A 522 0.47 20.71 -24.87
N CYS A 523 -0.38 19.72 -25.16
CA CYS A 523 -0.23 18.83 -26.32
C CYS A 523 -0.63 19.52 -27.64
N GLU A 524 -1.22 20.72 -27.57
CA GLU A 524 -1.62 21.54 -28.73
C GLU A 524 -2.49 20.77 -29.73
N HIS A 525 -3.59 20.18 -29.25
CA HIS A 525 -4.52 19.40 -30.07
C HIS A 525 -3.87 18.27 -30.87
N GLY A 526 -2.86 17.60 -30.29
CA GLY A 526 -2.25 16.40 -30.86
C GLY A 526 -0.92 16.64 -31.59
N LYS A 527 -0.50 17.89 -31.80
CA LYS A 527 0.82 18.18 -32.38
C LYS A 527 1.95 17.63 -31.50
N GLY A 528 1.79 17.73 -30.18
CA GLY A 528 2.70 17.12 -29.21
C GLY A 528 2.80 15.62 -29.37
N ALA A 529 1.66 14.96 -29.56
CA ALA A 529 1.59 13.52 -29.79
C ALA A 529 2.29 13.14 -31.10
N GLU A 530 2.05 13.88 -32.19
CA GLU A 530 2.74 13.70 -33.47
C GLU A 530 4.26 13.77 -33.36
N ARG A 531 4.78 14.71 -32.55
CA ARG A 531 6.23 14.84 -32.31
C ARG A 531 6.85 13.61 -31.63
N VAL A 532 6.14 12.98 -30.70
CA VAL A 532 6.68 11.84 -29.93
C VAL A 532 6.23 10.47 -30.42
N GLY A 533 5.31 10.42 -31.40
CA GLY A 533 4.85 9.18 -32.03
C GLY A 533 3.71 8.44 -31.32
N TYR A 534 3.10 9.02 -30.29
CA TYR A 534 1.92 8.43 -29.63
C TYR A 534 1.00 9.48 -28.98
N CYS A 535 -0.30 9.16 -28.90
CA CYS A 535 -1.26 9.91 -28.09
C CYS A 535 -1.26 9.36 -26.65
N ILE A 536 -0.91 10.19 -25.67
CA ILE A 536 -0.82 9.76 -24.26
C ILE A 536 -2.14 9.27 -23.69
N ALA A 537 -3.26 9.93 -23.98
CA ALA A 537 -4.57 9.53 -23.47
C ALA A 537 -5.04 8.20 -24.07
N ASP A 538 -4.82 7.99 -25.38
CA ASP A 538 -5.19 6.74 -26.04
C ASP A 538 -4.30 5.59 -25.55
N SER A 539 -2.99 5.82 -25.45
CA SER A 539 -2.03 4.77 -25.04
C SER A 539 -2.21 4.40 -23.56
N LEU A 540 -2.55 5.35 -22.69
CA LEU A 540 -2.92 5.06 -21.30
C LEU A 540 -4.29 4.34 -21.21
N GLY A 541 -5.26 4.74 -22.03
CA GLY A 541 -6.56 4.05 -22.12
C GLY A 541 -6.42 2.60 -22.61
N ASP A 542 -5.52 2.36 -23.57
CA ASP A 542 -5.15 1.02 -24.05
C ASP A 542 -4.49 0.18 -22.97
N ALA A 543 -3.52 0.76 -22.27
CA ALA A 543 -2.86 0.09 -21.15
C ALA A 543 -3.87 -0.28 -20.06
N TRP A 544 -4.73 0.66 -19.68
CA TRP A 544 -5.81 0.44 -18.72
C TRP A 544 -6.75 -0.69 -19.16
N GLY A 545 -7.14 -0.71 -20.44
CA GLY A 545 -7.97 -1.76 -21.06
C GLY A 545 -7.25 -3.09 -21.29
N GLY A 546 -5.94 -3.16 -21.05
CA GLY A 546 -5.14 -4.38 -21.11
C GLY A 546 -4.44 -4.66 -22.44
N ASP A 547 -4.41 -3.69 -23.36
CA ASP A 547 -3.66 -3.79 -24.62
C ASP A 547 -2.17 -3.55 -24.36
N THR A 548 -1.36 -4.59 -24.57
CA THR A 548 0.09 -4.57 -24.35
C THR A 548 0.88 -4.11 -25.57
N GLU A 549 0.25 -3.99 -26.74
CA GLU A 549 0.88 -3.63 -28.00
C GLU A 549 0.94 -2.11 -28.21
N SER A 550 -0.17 -1.41 -27.93
CA SER A 550 -0.25 0.06 -27.99
C SER A 550 -0.25 0.75 -26.63
N GLY A 551 -0.29 -0.03 -25.53
CA GLY A 551 -0.34 0.49 -24.17
C GLY A 551 0.93 1.23 -23.73
N LEU A 552 0.72 2.30 -22.95
CA LEU A 552 1.74 3.02 -22.20
C LEU A 552 1.64 2.68 -20.71
N PHE A 553 2.69 2.10 -20.14
CA PHE A 553 2.68 1.56 -18.78
C PHE A 553 3.59 2.40 -17.88
N PHE A 554 3.03 3.44 -17.27
CA PHE A 554 3.79 4.32 -16.37
C PHE A 554 4.10 3.66 -15.04
N THR A 555 5.32 3.91 -14.58
CA THR A 555 5.84 3.41 -13.31
C THR A 555 7.01 4.28 -12.85
N GLY A 556 7.19 4.41 -11.54
CA GLY A 556 8.37 5.03 -10.92
C GLY A 556 9.62 4.18 -11.11
N SER A 557 10.76 4.70 -10.63
CA SER A 557 12.07 4.04 -10.75
C SER A 557 12.09 2.63 -10.14
N ASN A 558 11.25 2.39 -9.13
CA ASN A 558 11.14 1.13 -8.41
C ASN A 558 10.12 0.13 -8.96
N GLY A 559 9.50 0.38 -10.13
CA GLY A 559 8.50 -0.54 -10.69
C GLY A 559 8.95 -1.98 -10.86
N TRP A 560 10.24 -2.19 -11.15
CA TRP A 560 10.87 -3.49 -11.36
C TRP A 560 10.97 -4.31 -10.07
N LYS A 561 10.80 -3.68 -8.91
CA LYS A 561 10.72 -4.37 -7.62
C LYS A 561 9.37 -5.08 -7.43
N LEU A 562 8.37 -4.78 -8.27
CA LEU A 562 7.08 -5.46 -8.18
C LEU A 562 7.19 -6.87 -8.73
N ASN A 563 7.08 -7.86 -7.85
CA ASN A 563 7.21 -9.28 -8.18
C ASN A 563 5.90 -10.07 -8.00
N GLU A 564 4.93 -9.52 -7.27
CA GLU A 564 3.62 -10.14 -7.05
C GLU A 564 2.49 -9.11 -6.89
N LEU A 565 1.26 -9.61 -6.85
CA LEU A 565 0.08 -8.83 -6.47
C LEU A 565 -0.31 -9.14 -5.03
N VAL A 566 -0.62 -8.10 -4.28
CA VAL A 566 -1.06 -8.18 -2.88
C VAL A 566 -2.40 -7.46 -2.68
N HIS A 567 -3.09 -7.69 -1.57
CA HIS A 567 -4.22 -6.83 -1.21
C HIS A 567 -3.73 -5.51 -0.62
N VAL A 568 -4.46 -4.42 -0.86
CA VAL A 568 -4.19 -3.10 -0.24
C VAL A 568 -4.04 -3.22 1.28
N ARG A 569 -4.90 -4.01 1.94
CA ARG A 569 -4.82 -4.26 3.38
C ARG A 569 -3.47 -4.86 3.77
N ASP A 570 -3.01 -5.84 3.03
CA ASP A 570 -1.77 -6.56 3.34
C ASP A 570 -0.55 -5.68 3.07
N LEU A 571 -0.59 -4.88 1.99
CA LEU A 571 0.42 -3.87 1.69
C LEU A 571 0.48 -2.77 2.76
N ILE A 572 -0.66 -2.21 3.17
CA ILE A 572 -0.69 -1.19 4.21
C ILE A 572 -0.20 -1.80 5.53
N GLY A 573 -0.62 -3.03 5.85
CA GLY A 573 -0.03 -3.81 6.93
C GLY A 573 1.50 -3.86 6.82
N GLU A 574 2.05 -4.31 5.70
CA GLU A 574 3.49 -4.38 5.42
C GLU A 574 4.23 -3.04 5.66
N ILE A 575 3.72 -1.91 5.16
CA ILE A 575 4.46 -0.63 5.16
C ILE A 575 4.16 0.27 6.37
N THR A 576 3.11 -0.01 7.15
CA THR A 576 2.75 0.76 8.37
C THR A 576 3.23 0.10 9.64
N GLN A 577 3.42 -1.20 9.59
CA GLN A 577 4.23 -1.91 10.54
C GLN A 577 5.69 -1.38 10.31
N ASP A 578 6.69 -1.41 11.25
CA ASP A 578 8.17 -1.19 10.99
C ASP A 578 9.05 -2.44 10.57
N PHE A 579 9.87 -2.51 9.50
CA PHE A 579 10.76 -3.70 9.26
C PHE A 579 12.18 -3.38 9.76
N GLY A 580 12.62 -4.04 10.82
CA GLY A 580 13.90 -3.85 11.49
C GLY A 580 14.50 -5.14 12.04
N LEU A 581 15.39 -5.72 11.24
CA LEU A 581 16.77 -6.17 11.56
C LEU A 581 17.21 -7.35 10.65
N THR A 582 17.56 -7.08 9.38
CA THR A 582 18.80 -7.60 8.75
C THR A 582 19.14 -6.89 7.42
N ARG A 583 19.97 -5.85 7.49
CA ARG A 583 21.11 -5.67 6.57
C ARG A 583 22.36 -5.50 7.44
N LEU A 584 22.77 -6.61 8.06
CA LEU A 584 24.18 -6.80 8.41
C LEU A 584 24.75 -7.69 7.31
N GLN A 585 25.24 -7.07 6.26
CA GLN A 585 26.37 -7.63 5.53
C GLN A 585 27.59 -6.82 5.97
N VAL A 586 28.54 -7.51 6.61
CA VAL A 586 29.94 -7.09 6.65
C VAL A 586 30.47 -7.07 5.22
#